data_AF-A0A1V6J292-F1
#
_entry.id   AF-A0A1V6J292-F1
#
_cell.length_a   1.000
_cell.length_b   1.000
_cell.length_c   1.000
_cell.angle_alpha   90.00
_cell.angle_beta   90.00
_cell.angle_gamma   90.00
#
_symmetry.space_group_name_H-M   'P 1'
#
loop_
_entity.id
_entity.type
_entity.pdbx_description
1 polymer ?
#
loop_
_entity_poly.entity_id
_entity_poly.type
_entity_poly.pdbx_seq_one_letter_code
_entity_poly.pdbx_strand_id
1 'polypeptide(L)'
;MKQLFRWVFLGLMLAGPAYAADVVSNATSGVRYPSLATAIAAATNGDTLVMIGNDTLQSTPVISNKTLTVVSDGSVRTIYGSTNCTDGMISVVGMEGTLILGQPGGDDNSPTLIFDGARQQGVHSLSNMFFLELGWLTIHPGVVLRNLDSVDAGAIYSIAGVVEMLGGSIESNAAPYGAGILNDKGEVRLYGGRIIGNVAQIGGGIYSDGAEWMWNIIVGYMGKVEMTSGLIADNSANFGGGVFLYGAMDFMGGQIVRNTASQGGGLLYANGSTNFGLTVGGNAVMASNTAPQGSGIFNNNDGYAWLTWQGGGKVVPPNDVFMAHGLNPIVLAGPLSGRGPAAQLTPAIYEANQWMLAAATTNDLWVVSNYYGKFTVTPNAGDPVPWHVDVNGRLTRQDPAELPAAIGAVAAGEAGLELDVEPDYVAWDGVLDVATNLAGRAWNFQPLPTNAYVVSNGQIAVTADAPLGIYRMRRK
;
A
#
# COMPACT_ATOMS: atom_id res chain seq x y z
N MET A 1 81.02 23.55 -36.07
CA MET A 1 79.80 22.74 -36.28
C MET A 1 79.47 22.03 -34.98
N LYS A 2 78.24 22.22 -34.49
CA LYS A 2 77.77 21.87 -33.15
C LYS A 2 77.70 20.35 -32.92
N GLN A 3 78.12 19.93 -31.73
CA GLN A 3 77.83 18.62 -31.14
C GLN A 3 76.32 18.50 -30.83
N LEU A 4 75.79 17.28 -30.71
CA LEU A 4 75.18 16.81 -29.45
C LEU A 4 74.83 15.31 -29.52
N PHE A 5 75.32 14.57 -28.54
CA PHE A 5 74.88 13.23 -28.14
C PHE A 5 73.40 13.27 -27.71
N ARG A 6 72.57 12.38 -28.27
CA ARG A 6 71.20 12.12 -27.77
C ARG A 6 71.28 11.14 -26.60
N TRP A 7 71.00 11.64 -25.40
CA TRP A 7 70.68 10.82 -24.24
C TRP A 7 69.21 10.38 -24.33
N VAL A 8 68.96 9.08 -24.29
CA VAL A 8 67.62 8.51 -24.12
C VAL A 8 67.33 8.51 -22.62
N PHE A 9 66.48 9.42 -22.17
CA PHE A 9 65.88 9.34 -20.84
C PHE A 9 64.69 8.38 -20.91
N LEU A 10 64.89 7.16 -20.41
CA LEU A 10 63.78 6.26 -20.08
C LEU A 10 63.24 6.72 -18.72
N GLY A 11 62.19 7.54 -18.75
CA GLY A 11 61.45 7.91 -17.55
C GLY A 11 60.70 6.69 -17.03
N LEU A 12 61.24 6.02 -16.01
CA LEU A 12 60.45 5.17 -15.13
C LEU A 12 59.46 6.10 -14.41
N MET A 13 58.22 6.18 -14.89
CA MET A 13 57.13 6.67 -14.05
C MET A 13 56.92 5.60 -12.96
N LEU A 14 57.40 5.88 -11.76
CA LEU A 14 56.90 5.25 -10.54
C LEU A 14 55.40 5.54 -10.50
N ALA A 15 54.58 4.54 -10.84
CA ALA A 15 53.17 4.55 -10.50
C ALA A 15 53.10 4.58 -8.98
N GLY A 16 52.84 5.76 -8.42
CA GLY A 16 52.36 5.87 -7.05
C GLY A 16 51.09 5.02 -6.91
N PRO A 17 50.75 4.57 -5.69
CA PRO A 17 49.49 3.87 -5.47
C PRO A 17 48.37 4.72 -6.06
N ALA A 18 47.60 4.15 -6.98
CA ALA A 18 46.41 4.80 -7.51
C ALA A 18 45.46 5.00 -6.33
N TYR A 19 45.43 6.21 -5.77
CA TYR A 19 44.38 6.59 -4.83
C TYR A 19 43.06 6.40 -5.56
N ALA A 20 42.17 5.59 -4.98
CA ALA A 20 40.81 5.46 -5.48
C ALA A 20 40.24 6.88 -5.66
N ALA A 21 39.68 7.16 -6.83
CA ALA A 21 39.08 8.47 -7.09
C ALA A 21 38.00 8.74 -6.05
N ASP A 22 37.93 9.98 -5.56
CA ASP A 22 36.88 10.36 -4.61
C ASP A 22 35.49 10.17 -5.23
N VAL A 23 34.60 9.50 -4.50
CA VAL A 23 33.23 9.23 -4.95
C VAL A 23 32.19 9.97 -4.11
N VAL A 24 32.58 10.53 -2.97
CA VAL A 24 31.70 11.31 -2.09
C VAL A 24 32.37 12.62 -1.68
N SER A 25 31.58 13.70 -1.64
CA SER A 25 31.95 14.98 -1.03
C SER A 25 31.00 15.30 0.12
N ASN A 26 31.51 15.60 1.30
CA ASN A 26 30.68 16.13 2.39
C ASN A 26 30.42 17.62 2.11
N ALA A 27 29.16 18.01 1.93
CA ALA A 27 28.79 19.38 1.58
C ALA A 27 29.05 20.39 2.69
N THR A 28 29.01 19.96 3.96
CA THR A 28 29.26 20.81 5.12
C THR A 28 30.74 21.19 5.22
N SER A 29 31.62 20.19 5.10
CA SER A 29 33.07 20.35 5.32
C SER A 29 33.87 20.57 4.03
N GLY A 30 33.33 20.21 2.87
CA GLY A 30 34.04 20.18 1.59
C GLY A 30 35.03 19.02 1.45
N VAL A 31 35.18 18.17 2.47
CA VAL A 31 36.10 17.02 2.45
C VAL A 31 35.57 15.95 1.52
N ARG A 32 36.48 15.34 0.76
CA ARG A 32 36.18 14.26 -0.18
C ARG A 32 36.68 12.92 0.32
N TYR A 33 35.96 11.87 -0.08
CA TYR A 33 36.18 10.51 0.39
C TYR A 33 36.19 9.51 -0.77
N PRO A 34 37.03 8.47 -0.69
CA PRO A 34 37.12 7.43 -1.72
C PRO A 34 35.94 6.45 -1.72
N SER A 35 35.13 6.43 -0.67
CA SER A 35 33.91 5.62 -0.57
C SER A 35 32.86 6.26 0.32
N LEU A 36 31.59 5.89 0.12
CA LEU A 36 30.48 6.26 1.00
C LEU A 36 30.70 5.74 2.42
N ALA A 37 31.25 4.54 2.58
CA ALA A 37 31.54 4.00 3.90
C ALA A 37 32.53 4.87 4.69
N THR A 38 33.61 5.32 4.04
CA THR A 38 34.57 6.25 4.66
C THR A 38 33.96 7.63 4.95
N ALA A 39 33.07 8.11 4.08
CA ALA A 39 32.37 9.37 4.29
C ALA A 39 31.41 9.29 5.50
N ILE A 40 30.62 8.22 5.62
CA ILE A 40 29.71 7.99 6.74
C ILE A 40 30.48 7.88 8.06
N ALA A 41 31.62 7.18 8.07
CA ALA A 41 32.45 7.03 9.26
C ALA A 41 32.99 8.38 9.77
N ALA A 42 33.35 9.29 8.87
CA ALA A 42 33.86 10.62 9.19
C ALA A 42 32.77 11.67 9.42
N ALA A 43 31.55 11.43 8.95
CA ALA A 43 30.46 12.39 9.01
C ALA A 43 29.97 12.63 10.44
N THR A 44 29.61 13.89 10.69
CA THR A 44 29.02 14.40 11.91
C THR A 44 27.50 14.56 11.78
N ASN A 45 26.81 14.72 12.90
CA ASN A 45 25.35 14.86 12.91
C ASN A 45 24.89 16.07 12.08
N GLY A 46 23.96 15.84 11.16
CA GLY A 46 23.42 16.85 10.24
C GLY A 46 24.16 16.98 8.91
N ASP A 47 25.23 16.21 8.69
CA ASP A 47 25.99 16.31 7.44
C ASP A 47 25.22 15.82 6.21
N THR A 48 25.44 16.50 5.09
CA THR A 48 24.99 16.07 3.76
C THR A 48 26.16 15.52 2.96
N LEU A 49 26.04 14.27 2.54
CA LEU A 49 27.02 13.55 1.72
C LEU A 49 26.53 13.54 0.26
N VAL A 50 27.30 14.15 -0.63
CA VAL A 50 27.00 14.25 -2.06
C VAL A 50 27.82 13.20 -2.80
N MET A 51 27.14 12.24 -3.42
CA MET A 51 27.75 11.28 -4.34
C MET A 51 28.20 12.03 -5.61
N ILE A 52 29.51 12.03 -5.86
CA ILE A 52 30.17 12.60 -7.04
C ILE A 52 30.72 11.50 -7.98
N GLY A 53 30.59 10.24 -7.57
CA GLY A 53 30.96 9.04 -8.32
C GLY A 53 30.08 7.86 -7.94
N ASN A 54 30.16 6.78 -8.71
CA ASN A 54 29.57 5.49 -8.31
C ASN A 54 30.45 4.84 -7.25
N ASP A 55 29.85 4.04 -6.38
CA ASP A 55 30.58 3.32 -5.33
C ASP A 55 30.20 1.84 -5.33
N THR A 56 31.11 0.99 -4.85
CA THR A 56 30.84 -0.42 -4.54
C THR A 56 31.28 -0.64 -3.10
N LEU A 57 30.32 -0.86 -2.21
CA LEU A 57 30.55 -0.92 -0.77
C LEU A 57 31.51 -2.07 -0.44
N GLN A 58 32.58 -1.76 0.29
CA GLN A 58 33.57 -2.74 0.74
C GLN A 58 33.31 -3.23 2.17
N SER A 59 32.27 -2.70 2.81
CA SER A 59 31.78 -3.09 4.13
C SER A 59 30.38 -2.51 4.32
N THR A 60 29.67 -2.94 5.37
CA THR A 60 28.39 -2.37 5.78
C THR A 60 28.62 -1.15 6.68
N PRO A 61 28.51 0.11 6.19
CA PRO A 61 28.54 1.29 7.05
C PRO A 61 27.35 1.32 8.02
N VAL A 62 27.62 1.82 9.22
CA VAL A 62 26.63 1.97 10.30
C VAL A 62 26.41 3.44 10.60
N ILE A 63 25.16 3.85 10.64
CA ILE A 63 24.69 5.18 11.05
C ILE A 63 24.00 5.01 12.39
N SER A 64 24.63 5.53 13.45
CA SER A 64 24.10 5.49 14.82
C SER A 64 24.31 6.84 15.50
N ASN A 65 23.33 7.31 16.26
CA ASN A 65 23.38 8.57 17.02
C ASN A 65 23.72 9.80 16.15
N LYS A 66 23.24 9.80 14.90
CA LYS A 66 23.37 10.91 13.98
C LYS A 66 22.33 10.84 12.88
N THR A 67 21.95 12.01 12.41
CA THR A 67 21.20 12.23 11.18
C THR A 67 22.16 12.53 10.03
N LEU A 68 22.06 11.80 8.94
CA LEU A 68 22.82 12.04 7.71
C LEU A 68 21.88 12.15 6.51
N THR A 69 22.22 13.03 5.57
CA THR A 69 21.55 13.10 4.26
C THR A 69 22.52 12.61 3.18
N VAL A 70 22.06 11.75 2.27
CA VAL A 70 22.83 11.31 1.11
C VAL A 70 22.09 11.73 -0.17
N VAL A 71 22.77 12.47 -1.04
CA VAL A 71 22.23 12.95 -2.33
C VAL A 71 23.20 12.63 -3.47
N SER A 72 22.74 12.76 -4.70
CA SER A 72 23.62 12.81 -5.88
C SER A 72 24.06 14.24 -6.17
N ASP A 73 25.10 14.41 -6.99
CA ASP A 73 25.50 15.69 -7.57
C ASP A 73 24.61 16.14 -8.76
N GLY A 74 23.41 15.55 -8.89
CA GLY A 74 22.49 15.73 -10.01
C GLY A 74 22.73 14.78 -11.18
N SER A 75 23.87 14.08 -11.23
CA SER A 75 24.06 12.96 -12.15
C SER A 75 23.51 11.66 -11.56
N VAL A 76 23.30 10.64 -12.40
CA VAL A 76 22.97 9.30 -11.90
C VAL A 76 24.19 8.71 -11.18
N ARG A 77 24.00 8.39 -9.89
CA ARG A 77 25.00 7.79 -9.01
C ARG A 77 24.45 6.46 -8.50
N THR A 78 25.21 5.39 -8.74
CA THR A 78 24.86 4.06 -8.27
C THR A 78 25.84 3.60 -7.21
N ILE A 79 25.28 3.18 -6.07
CA ILE A 79 25.98 2.53 -4.99
C ILE A 79 25.62 1.05 -5.08
N TYR A 80 26.61 0.20 -5.32
CA TYR A 80 26.45 -1.24 -5.42
C TYR A 80 26.74 -1.91 -4.07
N GLY A 81 25.90 -2.85 -3.69
CA GLY A 81 26.24 -3.84 -2.66
C GLY A 81 27.36 -4.77 -3.15
N SER A 82 27.99 -5.49 -2.23
CA SER A 82 28.99 -6.50 -2.58
C SER A 82 29.02 -7.63 -1.57
N THR A 83 29.75 -8.69 -1.90
CA THR A 83 30.02 -9.81 -0.97
C THR A 83 30.87 -9.42 0.23
N ASN A 84 31.43 -8.21 0.27
CA ASN A 84 32.20 -7.69 1.41
C ASN A 84 31.30 -7.03 2.47
N CYS A 85 30.04 -6.75 2.14
CA CYS A 85 29.03 -6.39 3.13
C CYS A 85 28.68 -7.64 3.97
N THR A 86 28.76 -7.53 5.29
CA THR A 86 28.57 -8.68 6.19
C THR A 86 27.11 -8.94 6.54
N ASP A 87 26.23 -7.99 6.22
CA ASP A 87 24.79 -8.09 6.42
C ASP A 87 24.06 -7.34 5.28
N GLY A 88 23.58 -6.13 5.54
CA GLY A 88 23.02 -5.23 4.53
C GLY A 88 24.04 -4.31 3.85
N MET A 89 23.56 -3.45 2.94
CA MET A 89 24.37 -2.38 2.38
C MET A 89 24.63 -1.27 3.43
N ILE A 90 23.61 -0.83 4.16
CA ILE A 90 23.73 0.22 5.19
C ILE A 90 22.86 -0.14 6.40
N SER A 91 23.40 0.01 7.60
CA SER A 91 22.64 -0.15 8.86
C SER A 91 22.37 1.20 9.52
N VAL A 92 21.13 1.43 9.93
CA VAL A 92 20.68 2.62 10.67
C VAL A 92 20.16 2.19 12.03
N VAL A 93 20.91 2.48 13.09
CA VAL A 93 20.72 1.86 14.41
C VAL A 93 20.53 2.90 15.51
N GLY A 94 19.57 2.63 16.39
CA GLY A 94 19.22 3.46 17.53
C GLY A 94 18.23 4.57 17.17
N MET A 95 17.49 5.06 18.17
CA MET A 95 16.42 6.06 18.01
C MET A 95 16.89 7.41 17.44
N GLU A 96 18.19 7.69 17.50
CA GLU A 96 18.81 8.91 16.96
C GLU A 96 19.51 8.66 15.61
N GLY A 97 19.59 7.40 15.16
CA GLY A 97 20.11 7.05 13.84
C GLY A 97 19.09 7.40 12.76
N THR A 98 19.40 8.38 11.93
CA THR A 98 18.52 8.82 10.84
C THR A 98 19.30 8.91 9.53
N LEU A 99 18.74 8.32 8.48
CA LEU A 99 19.24 8.43 7.11
C LEU A 99 18.17 9.03 6.22
N ILE A 100 18.51 10.10 5.52
CA ILE A 100 17.66 10.74 4.51
C ILE A 100 18.32 10.50 3.15
N LEU A 101 17.59 9.86 2.24
CA LEU A 101 18.04 9.59 0.88
C LEU A 101 17.36 10.54 -0.10
N GLY A 102 18.16 11.19 -0.96
CA GLY A 102 17.67 12.14 -1.94
C GLY A 102 17.25 13.46 -1.30
N GLN A 103 16.43 14.21 -2.03
CA GLN A 103 15.99 15.56 -1.63
C GLN A 103 14.55 15.81 -2.06
N PRO A 104 13.78 16.66 -1.35
CA PRO A 104 12.36 16.91 -1.66
C PRO A 104 12.07 17.30 -3.12
N GLY A 105 13.01 17.97 -3.79
CA GLY A 105 12.90 18.38 -5.19
C GLY A 105 13.36 17.35 -6.23
N GLY A 106 13.57 16.09 -5.86
CA GLY A 106 13.90 15.02 -6.81
C GLY A 106 12.75 14.66 -7.77
N ASP A 107 13.02 13.79 -8.74
CA ASP A 107 12.04 13.35 -9.75
C ASP A 107 12.10 11.82 -9.93
N ASP A 108 10.98 11.14 -9.67
CA ASP A 108 10.85 9.69 -9.82
C ASP A 108 10.91 9.22 -11.28
N ASN A 109 10.69 10.11 -12.25
CA ASN A 109 10.85 9.78 -13.68
C ASN A 109 12.30 9.91 -14.14
N SER A 110 13.16 10.57 -13.35
CA SER A 110 14.56 10.84 -13.67
C SER A 110 15.45 10.59 -12.43
N PRO A 111 15.48 9.34 -11.91
CA PRO A 111 16.16 9.06 -10.66
C PRO A 111 17.67 9.28 -10.76
N THR A 112 18.26 9.84 -9.70
CA THR A 112 19.69 10.21 -9.67
C THR A 112 20.47 9.48 -8.59
N LEU A 113 19.81 8.94 -7.56
CA LEU A 113 20.48 8.19 -6.50
C LEU A 113 19.95 6.76 -6.49
N ILE A 114 20.81 5.80 -6.83
CA ILE A 114 20.44 4.40 -6.96
C ILE A 114 21.26 3.57 -5.97
N PHE A 115 20.59 2.79 -5.16
CA PHE A 115 21.18 1.70 -4.40
C PHE A 115 20.79 0.39 -5.09
N ASP A 116 21.82 -0.32 -5.56
CA ASP A 116 21.65 -1.55 -6.32
C ASP A 116 22.22 -2.72 -5.49
N GLY A 117 21.37 -3.70 -5.18
CA GLY A 117 21.73 -4.90 -4.40
C GLY A 117 22.69 -5.84 -5.14
N ALA A 118 23.02 -5.49 -6.39
CA ALA A 118 24.03 -6.12 -7.20
C ALA A 118 23.74 -7.57 -7.62
N ARG A 119 22.45 -7.97 -7.66
CA ARG A 119 22.02 -9.28 -8.19
C ARG A 119 22.56 -9.53 -9.60
N GLN A 120 22.57 -8.52 -10.45
CA GLN A 120 23.06 -8.65 -11.84
C GLN A 120 24.58 -8.87 -11.91
N GLN A 121 25.31 -8.52 -10.86
CA GLN A 121 26.75 -8.74 -10.70
C GLN A 121 27.04 -10.05 -9.93
N GLY A 122 26.01 -10.85 -9.62
CA GLY A 122 26.14 -12.15 -8.92
C GLY A 122 26.20 -12.05 -7.40
N VAL A 123 25.76 -10.93 -6.81
CA VAL A 123 25.66 -10.78 -5.35
C VAL A 123 24.31 -11.34 -4.88
N HIS A 124 24.37 -12.40 -4.08
CA HIS A 124 23.21 -13.08 -3.49
C HIS A 124 23.34 -13.24 -1.96
N SER A 125 24.36 -12.63 -1.36
CA SER A 125 24.74 -12.84 0.04
C SER A 125 24.22 -11.75 0.98
N LEU A 126 23.57 -10.72 0.46
CA LEU A 126 23.05 -9.61 1.26
C LEU A 126 21.73 -10.03 1.91
N SER A 127 21.57 -9.74 3.20
CA SER A 127 20.31 -9.99 3.91
C SER A 127 19.24 -8.93 3.59
N ASN A 128 19.68 -7.73 3.21
CA ASN A 128 18.86 -6.56 2.88
C ASN A 128 19.74 -5.49 2.19
N MET A 129 19.16 -4.36 1.76
CA MET A 129 19.97 -3.16 1.45
C MET A 129 20.08 -2.24 2.65
N PHE A 130 18.95 -1.96 3.30
CA PHE A 130 18.89 -1.11 4.48
C PHE A 130 18.37 -1.92 5.65
N PHE A 131 19.18 -2.01 6.70
CA PHE A 131 18.77 -2.56 7.98
C PHE A 131 18.48 -1.41 8.95
N LEU A 132 17.29 -1.39 9.55
CA LEU A 132 16.94 -0.45 10.59
C LEU A 132 16.69 -1.21 11.89
N GLU A 133 17.32 -0.77 12.97
CA GLU A 133 17.00 -1.20 14.32
C GLU A 133 16.72 0.05 15.14
N LEU A 134 15.45 0.33 15.42
CA LEU A 134 14.96 1.58 16.03
C LEU A 134 15.28 2.87 15.24
N GLY A 135 16.00 2.76 14.13
CA GLY A 135 16.43 3.88 13.30
C GLY A 135 15.34 4.42 12.37
N TRP A 136 15.67 5.50 11.68
CA TRP A 136 14.76 6.18 10.76
C TRP A 136 15.36 6.28 9.35
N LEU A 137 14.58 5.90 8.33
CA LEU A 137 14.93 6.06 6.92
C LEU A 137 13.86 6.87 6.20
N THR A 138 14.25 8.00 5.61
CA THR A 138 13.39 8.77 4.71
C THR A 138 13.88 8.63 3.27
N ILE A 139 12.98 8.32 2.35
CA ILE A 139 13.23 8.19 0.91
C ILE A 139 12.47 9.29 0.16
N HIS A 140 13.23 10.20 -0.44
CA HIS A 140 12.69 11.26 -1.28
C HIS A 140 12.54 10.83 -2.76
N PRO A 141 11.81 11.62 -3.56
CA PRO A 141 11.75 11.41 -5.01
C PRO A 141 13.13 11.31 -5.68
N GLY A 142 13.21 10.50 -6.74
CA GLY A 142 14.43 10.28 -7.52
C GLY A 142 15.46 9.34 -6.87
N VAL A 143 15.08 8.64 -5.79
CA VAL A 143 15.85 7.54 -5.18
C VAL A 143 15.31 6.20 -5.65
N VAL A 144 16.20 5.24 -5.97
CA VAL A 144 15.82 3.88 -6.37
C VAL A 144 16.56 2.83 -5.55
N LEU A 145 15.83 1.87 -4.99
CA LEU A 145 16.35 0.68 -4.32
C LEU A 145 16.00 -0.56 -5.16
N ARG A 146 16.99 -1.25 -5.74
CA ARG A 146 16.69 -2.31 -6.72
C ARG A 146 17.68 -3.46 -6.83
N ASN A 147 17.23 -4.54 -7.45
CA ASN A 147 18.09 -5.69 -7.78
C ASN A 147 18.77 -6.31 -6.56
N LEU A 148 18.10 -6.32 -5.41
CA LEU A 148 18.46 -7.23 -4.33
C LEU A 148 18.03 -8.66 -4.70
N ASP A 149 18.89 -9.62 -4.40
CA ASP A 149 18.54 -11.03 -4.28
C ASP A 149 18.97 -11.48 -2.89
N SER A 150 18.02 -11.49 -1.97
CA SER A 150 18.27 -11.71 -0.55
C SER A 150 17.87 -13.12 -0.15
N VAL A 151 18.60 -13.64 0.83
CA VAL A 151 18.33 -14.93 1.47
C VAL A 151 17.42 -14.80 2.69
N ASP A 152 17.04 -13.58 3.08
CA ASP A 152 16.31 -13.31 4.32
C ASP A 152 15.19 -12.26 4.13
N ALA A 153 15.55 -10.97 4.12
CA ALA A 153 14.61 -9.86 4.09
C ALA A 153 14.68 -9.03 2.79
N GLY A 154 13.68 -8.18 2.56
CA GLY A 154 13.64 -7.31 1.38
C GLY A 154 14.69 -6.21 1.32
N ALA A 155 14.50 -5.30 0.36
CA ALA A 155 15.38 -4.14 0.19
C ALA A 155 15.54 -3.35 1.49
N ILE A 156 14.46 -3.22 2.26
CA ILE A 156 14.49 -2.63 3.60
C ILE A 156 14.03 -3.67 4.61
N TYR A 157 14.84 -3.90 5.63
CA TYR A 157 14.45 -4.63 6.83
C TYR A 157 14.42 -3.67 8.01
N SER A 158 13.22 -3.42 8.57
CA SER A 158 13.03 -2.53 9.71
C SER A 158 12.57 -3.31 10.93
N ILE A 159 13.35 -3.28 12.01
CA ILE A 159 12.99 -3.80 13.33
C ILE A 159 12.72 -2.62 14.26
N ALA A 160 11.44 -2.42 14.60
CA ALA A 160 10.97 -1.30 15.42
C ALA A 160 11.49 0.09 14.95
N GLY A 161 11.91 0.20 13.69
CA GLY A 161 12.35 1.44 13.05
C GLY A 161 11.22 2.11 12.28
N VAL A 162 11.53 3.23 11.63
CA VAL A 162 10.58 3.98 10.81
C VAL A 162 11.09 4.10 9.38
N VAL A 163 10.26 3.69 8.42
CA VAL A 163 10.50 3.87 6.99
C VAL A 163 9.48 4.86 6.45
N GLU A 164 9.94 6.00 5.95
CA GLU A 164 9.10 7.04 5.37
C GLU A 164 9.42 7.23 3.89
N MET A 165 8.48 6.86 3.03
CA MET A 165 8.56 7.05 1.58
C MET A 165 7.74 8.27 1.18
N LEU A 166 8.44 9.34 0.84
CA LEU A 166 7.87 10.58 0.28
C LEU A 166 7.85 10.55 -1.25
N GLY A 167 8.60 9.63 -1.84
CA GLY A 167 8.82 9.41 -3.26
C GLY A 167 9.68 8.17 -3.49
N GLY A 168 10.32 8.09 -4.64
CA GLY A 168 11.29 7.06 -4.97
C GLY A 168 10.65 5.74 -5.42
N SER A 169 11.50 4.78 -5.74
CA SER A 169 11.10 3.44 -6.17
C SER A 169 11.84 2.35 -5.40
N ILE A 170 11.11 1.36 -4.89
CA ILE A 170 11.67 0.09 -4.41
C ILE A 170 11.24 -0.98 -5.41
N GLU A 171 12.19 -1.46 -6.23
CA GLU A 171 11.83 -2.21 -7.42
C GLU A 171 12.67 -3.43 -7.74
N SER A 172 12.04 -4.45 -8.30
CA SER A 172 12.71 -5.63 -8.85
C SER A 172 13.57 -6.40 -7.84
N ASN A 173 13.23 -6.34 -6.56
CA ASN A 173 13.91 -7.07 -5.50
C ASN A 173 13.31 -8.47 -5.31
N ALA A 174 14.13 -9.41 -4.88
CA ALA A 174 13.71 -10.77 -4.52
C ALA A 174 14.20 -11.10 -3.11
N ALA A 175 13.31 -11.61 -2.25
CA ALA A 175 13.63 -12.07 -0.90
C ALA A 175 12.54 -13.03 -0.39
N PRO A 176 12.79 -13.91 0.59
CA PRO A 176 11.74 -14.72 1.20
C PRO A 176 10.59 -13.88 1.80
N TYR A 177 10.93 -12.77 2.46
CA TYR A 177 9.99 -11.96 3.25
C TYR A 177 10.03 -10.50 2.84
N GLY A 178 8.90 -9.93 2.45
CA GLY A 178 8.76 -8.49 2.25
C GLY A 178 9.73 -7.94 1.22
N ALA A 179 9.80 -8.49 0.00
CA ALA A 179 10.93 -8.25 -0.91
C ALA A 179 11.19 -6.76 -1.21
N GLY A 180 10.17 -5.91 -1.17
CA GLY A 180 10.36 -4.46 -1.02
C GLY A 180 10.74 -4.07 0.41
N ILE A 181 9.79 -4.23 1.34
CA ILE A 181 9.95 -3.88 2.76
C ILE A 181 9.52 -5.06 3.65
N LEU A 182 10.41 -5.53 4.52
CA LEU A 182 10.07 -6.29 5.71
C LEU A 182 10.03 -5.34 6.90
N ASN A 183 8.85 -5.16 7.48
CA ASN A 183 8.62 -4.36 8.67
C ASN A 183 8.29 -5.28 9.84
N ASP A 184 9.24 -5.47 10.74
CA ASP A 184 9.08 -6.18 12.00
C ASP A 184 8.87 -5.14 13.10
N LYS A 185 7.61 -4.94 13.48
CA LYS A 185 7.18 -4.12 14.62
C LYS A 185 7.51 -2.62 14.52
N GLY A 186 8.00 -2.18 13.37
CA GLY A 186 8.25 -0.77 13.05
C GLY A 186 7.06 -0.08 12.37
N GLU A 187 7.32 1.12 11.88
CA GLU A 187 6.35 1.90 11.11
C GLU A 187 6.78 2.03 9.65
N VAL A 188 5.83 1.87 8.74
CA VAL A 188 6.01 2.16 7.31
C VAL A 188 5.01 3.23 6.92
N ARG A 189 5.49 4.34 6.39
CA ARG A 189 4.69 5.49 5.96
C ARG A 189 4.88 5.71 4.47
N LEU A 190 3.84 5.43 3.69
CA LEU A 190 3.81 5.61 2.24
C LEU A 190 2.98 6.85 1.89
N TYR A 191 3.67 7.99 1.74
CA TYR A 191 3.12 9.29 1.37
C TYR A 191 3.39 9.65 -0.10
N GLY A 192 4.17 8.82 -0.80
CA GLY A 192 4.47 8.92 -2.21
C GLY A 192 5.27 7.70 -2.67
N GLY A 193 5.84 7.75 -3.88
CA GLY A 193 6.72 6.69 -4.37
C GLY A 193 6.02 5.41 -4.79
N ARG A 194 6.85 4.40 -5.11
CA ARG A 194 6.43 3.17 -5.77
C ARG A 194 7.15 1.95 -5.18
N ILE A 195 6.42 0.88 -4.90
CA ILE A 195 6.97 -0.43 -4.53
C ILE A 195 6.49 -1.40 -5.62
N ILE A 196 7.38 -1.75 -6.55
CA ILE A 196 6.98 -2.38 -7.81
C ILE A 196 7.84 -3.56 -8.28
N GLY A 197 7.21 -4.60 -8.81
CA GLY A 197 7.94 -5.72 -9.42
C GLY A 197 8.78 -6.54 -8.45
N ASN A 198 8.49 -6.49 -7.15
CA ASN A 198 9.20 -7.25 -6.14
C ASN A 198 8.57 -8.65 -5.98
N VAL A 199 9.41 -9.64 -5.68
CA VAL A 199 9.00 -11.06 -5.63
C VAL A 199 9.40 -11.67 -4.29
N ALA A 200 8.43 -12.21 -3.56
CA ALA A 200 8.66 -12.84 -2.27
C ALA A 200 7.94 -14.18 -2.09
N GLN A 201 8.18 -14.87 -0.98
CA GLN A 201 7.26 -15.93 -0.54
C GLN A 201 6.08 -15.33 0.22
N ILE A 202 6.33 -14.33 1.07
CA ILE A 202 5.32 -13.63 1.86
C ILE A 202 5.53 -12.13 1.70
N GLY A 203 4.47 -11.41 1.30
CA GLY A 203 4.52 -9.96 1.12
C GLY A 203 5.41 -9.55 -0.04
N GLY A 204 4.92 -9.65 -1.27
CA GLY A 204 5.73 -9.36 -2.46
C GLY A 204 6.28 -7.93 -2.43
N GLY A 205 5.41 -6.96 -2.16
CA GLY A 205 5.81 -5.57 -1.89
C GLY A 205 6.22 -5.35 -0.44
N ILE A 206 5.28 -5.54 0.49
CA ILE A 206 5.48 -5.32 1.93
C ILE A 206 5.06 -6.56 2.71
N TYR A 207 5.89 -7.02 3.63
CA TYR A 207 5.46 -7.85 4.76
C TYR A 207 5.59 -7.01 6.03
N SER A 208 4.47 -6.72 6.69
CA SER A 208 4.46 -6.10 8.00
C SER A 208 4.03 -7.10 9.06
N ASP A 209 4.98 -7.51 9.90
CA ASP A 209 4.73 -8.27 11.12
C ASP A 209 4.68 -7.31 12.32
N GLY A 210 3.49 -7.08 12.84
CA GLY A 210 3.30 -6.28 14.03
C GLY A 210 3.15 -7.11 15.30
N ALA A 211 3.15 -8.44 15.24
CA ALA A 211 2.87 -9.26 16.40
C ALA A 211 4.10 -9.42 17.30
N GLU A 212 3.88 -9.26 18.60
CA GLU A 212 4.87 -9.61 19.62
C GLU A 212 4.61 -11.02 20.14
N TRP A 213 5.63 -11.88 20.03
CA TRP A 213 5.54 -13.28 20.41
C TRP A 213 6.33 -13.57 21.69
N MET A 214 5.71 -14.25 22.65
CA MET A 214 6.41 -14.87 23.78
C MET A 214 5.97 -16.33 23.90
N TRP A 215 6.93 -17.26 23.81
CA TRP A 215 6.68 -18.70 23.94
C TRP A 215 5.56 -19.22 23.02
N ASN A 216 5.58 -18.82 21.74
CA ASN A 216 4.57 -19.15 20.73
C ASN A 216 3.15 -18.63 21.02
N ILE A 217 3.03 -17.61 21.88
CA ILE A 217 1.79 -16.90 22.17
C ILE A 217 1.97 -15.43 21.80
N ILE A 218 0.98 -14.85 21.13
CA ILE A 218 0.96 -13.41 20.85
C ILE A 218 0.62 -12.66 22.13
N VAL A 219 1.53 -11.79 22.57
CA VAL A 219 1.39 -10.98 23.80
C VAL A 219 1.07 -9.51 23.52
N GLY A 220 1.18 -9.08 22.27
CA GLY A 220 0.91 -7.71 21.88
C GLY A 220 0.98 -7.51 20.37
N TYR A 221 0.59 -6.31 19.94
CA TYR A 221 0.81 -5.84 18.58
C TYR A 221 1.46 -4.46 18.66
N MET A 222 2.36 -4.18 17.74
CA MET A 222 3.06 -2.91 17.59
C MET A 222 3.44 -2.69 16.13
N GLY A 223 3.85 -1.47 15.82
CA GLY A 223 4.08 -1.08 14.44
C GLY A 223 2.79 -0.89 13.65
N LYS A 224 2.92 -0.20 12.52
CA LYS A 224 1.80 0.18 11.66
C LYS A 224 2.26 0.50 10.26
N VAL A 225 1.45 0.12 9.27
CA VAL A 225 1.57 0.63 7.91
C VAL A 225 0.57 1.77 7.71
N GLU A 226 1.04 2.95 7.33
CA GLU A 226 0.19 4.07 6.94
C GLU A 226 0.40 4.36 5.45
N MET A 227 -0.68 4.33 4.70
CA MET A 227 -0.66 4.61 3.26
C MET A 227 -1.73 5.64 2.92
N THR A 228 -1.29 6.87 2.64
CA THR A 228 -2.16 7.98 2.21
C THR A 228 -1.96 8.34 0.73
N SER A 229 -0.91 7.82 0.11
CA SER A 229 -0.59 7.97 -1.32
C SER A 229 0.37 6.84 -1.75
N GLY A 230 0.96 6.96 -2.94
CA GLY A 230 1.90 6.00 -3.49
C GLY A 230 1.26 4.82 -4.22
N LEU A 231 2.11 3.93 -4.72
CA LEU A 231 1.74 2.80 -5.57
C LEU A 231 2.45 1.52 -5.12
N ILE A 232 1.68 0.48 -4.79
CA ILE A 232 2.18 -0.89 -4.62
C ILE A 232 1.65 -1.70 -5.79
N ALA A 233 2.52 -2.07 -6.74
CA ALA A 233 2.05 -2.71 -7.95
C ALA A 233 2.98 -3.75 -8.57
N ASP A 234 2.39 -4.68 -9.32
CA ASP A 234 3.14 -5.66 -10.10
C ASP A 234 4.06 -6.55 -9.22
N ASN A 235 3.80 -6.63 -7.91
CA ASN A 235 4.53 -7.49 -6.99
C ASN A 235 3.91 -8.89 -6.95
N SER A 236 4.71 -9.90 -6.60
CA SER A 236 4.26 -11.29 -6.53
C SER A 236 4.72 -11.99 -5.26
N ALA A 237 3.83 -12.77 -4.65
CA ALA A 237 4.17 -13.66 -3.55
C ALA A 237 3.27 -14.90 -3.49
N ASN A 238 3.58 -15.87 -2.62
CA ASN A 238 2.61 -16.93 -2.33
C ASN A 238 1.43 -16.38 -1.51
N PHE A 239 1.73 -15.49 -0.56
CA PHE A 239 0.76 -14.87 0.34
C PHE A 239 0.95 -13.35 0.37
N GLY A 240 -0.10 -12.58 0.11
CA GLY A 240 -0.04 -11.11 0.12
C GLY A 240 0.83 -10.57 -1.01
N GLY A 241 0.32 -10.58 -2.24
CA GLY A 241 1.10 -10.20 -3.43
C GLY A 241 1.63 -8.78 -3.32
N GLY A 242 0.76 -7.83 -3.00
CA GLY A 242 1.16 -6.45 -2.66
C GLY A 242 1.62 -6.36 -1.22
N VAL A 243 0.73 -6.69 -0.28
CA VAL A 243 0.97 -6.59 1.16
C VAL A 243 0.55 -7.87 1.87
N PHE A 244 1.43 -8.40 2.72
CA PHE A 244 1.06 -9.33 3.78
C PHE A 244 1.06 -8.56 5.10
N LEU A 245 -0.09 -8.52 5.77
CA LEU A 245 -0.30 -7.75 6.97
C LEU A 245 -0.62 -8.68 8.13
N TYR A 246 0.32 -8.75 9.07
CA TYR A 246 0.19 -9.41 10.37
C TYR A 246 0.24 -8.37 11.49
N GLY A 247 -0.58 -7.33 11.38
CA GLY A 247 -0.52 -6.13 12.22
C GLY A 247 -1.56 -5.09 11.80
N ALA A 248 -1.27 -3.81 12.05
CA ALA A 248 -2.16 -2.70 11.72
C ALA A 248 -1.82 -2.02 10.39
N MET A 249 -2.84 -1.62 9.64
CA MET A 249 -2.68 -0.77 8.47
C MET A 249 -3.81 0.25 8.34
N ASP A 250 -3.47 1.50 8.06
CA ASP A 250 -4.41 2.51 7.59
C ASP A 250 -4.18 2.77 6.09
N PHE A 251 -5.06 2.21 5.26
CA PHE A 251 -5.07 2.41 3.82
C PHE A 251 -6.09 3.49 3.47
N MET A 252 -5.64 4.74 3.50
CA MET A 252 -6.48 5.94 3.35
C MET A 252 -6.31 6.64 1.99
N GLY A 253 -5.33 6.23 1.19
CA GLY A 253 -5.11 6.74 -0.16
C GLY A 253 -4.04 5.97 -0.91
N GLY A 254 -3.82 6.31 -2.18
CA GLY A 254 -2.92 5.57 -3.06
C GLY A 254 -3.53 4.31 -3.66
N GLN A 255 -2.69 3.48 -4.28
CA GLN A 255 -3.12 2.36 -5.11
C GLN A 255 -2.36 1.05 -4.79
N ILE A 256 -3.11 -0.05 -4.62
CA ILE A 256 -2.56 -1.42 -4.55
C ILE A 256 -3.11 -2.20 -5.75
N VAL A 257 -2.31 -2.37 -6.80
CA VAL A 257 -2.83 -2.85 -8.11
C VAL A 257 -1.92 -3.82 -8.83
N ARG A 258 -2.48 -4.74 -9.61
CA ARG A 258 -1.73 -5.71 -10.45
C ARG A 258 -0.76 -6.60 -9.67
N ASN A 259 -0.96 -6.76 -8.37
CA ASN A 259 -0.18 -7.68 -7.56
C ASN A 259 -0.79 -9.09 -7.66
N THR A 260 0.06 -10.11 -7.53
CA THR A 260 -0.34 -11.51 -7.74
C THR A 260 0.05 -12.39 -6.56
N ALA A 261 -0.90 -13.17 -6.03
CA ALA A 261 -0.61 -14.19 -5.03
C ALA A 261 -1.55 -15.40 -5.11
N SER A 262 -1.21 -16.46 -4.36
CA SER A 262 -2.14 -17.60 -4.18
C SER A 262 -3.29 -17.23 -3.24
N GLN A 263 -3.07 -16.31 -2.31
CA GLN A 263 -4.08 -15.70 -1.44
C GLN A 263 -3.74 -14.24 -1.18
N GLY A 264 -4.73 -13.35 -1.26
CA GLY A 264 -4.52 -11.92 -1.00
C GLY A 264 -3.69 -11.27 -2.09
N GLY A 265 -4.23 -11.20 -3.32
CA GLY A 265 -3.50 -10.65 -4.47
C GLY A 265 -3.00 -9.24 -4.20
N GLY A 266 -3.91 -8.35 -3.78
CA GLY A 266 -3.58 -7.02 -3.29
C GLY A 266 -3.04 -7.07 -1.87
N LEU A 267 -3.85 -7.57 -0.93
CA LEU A 267 -3.53 -7.62 0.48
C LEU A 267 -4.02 -8.93 1.12
N LEU A 268 -3.19 -9.55 1.94
CA LEU A 268 -3.61 -10.58 2.89
C LEU A 268 -3.56 -10.00 4.30
N TYR A 269 -4.69 -10.00 4.99
CA TYR A 269 -4.81 -9.57 6.37
C TYR A 269 -4.97 -10.79 7.28
N ALA A 270 -4.01 -11.04 8.16
CA ALA A 270 -4.01 -12.17 9.07
C ALA A 270 -3.81 -11.72 10.52
N ASN A 271 -4.55 -12.38 11.42
CA ASN A 271 -4.38 -12.36 12.88
C ASN A 271 -4.04 -10.95 13.43
N GLY A 272 -4.94 -9.99 13.29
CA GLY A 272 -4.82 -8.71 14.02
C GLY A 272 -5.40 -8.81 15.44
N SER A 273 -5.18 -7.80 16.28
CA SER A 273 -5.93 -7.57 17.54
C SER A 273 -6.92 -6.43 17.39
N THR A 274 -7.96 -6.36 18.22
CA THR A 274 -9.04 -5.33 18.17
C THR A 274 -8.52 -3.90 18.10
N ASN A 275 -7.33 -3.63 18.63
CA ASN A 275 -6.72 -2.29 18.61
C ASN A 275 -5.72 -2.08 17.45
N PHE A 276 -5.44 -3.12 16.66
CA PHE A 276 -4.46 -3.18 15.58
C PHE A 276 -5.10 -3.84 14.35
N GLY A 277 -6.00 -3.09 13.71
CA GLY A 277 -6.82 -3.52 12.58
C GLY A 277 -6.32 -3.06 11.21
N LEU A 278 -7.06 -3.46 10.16
CA LEU A 278 -6.94 -2.89 8.82
C LEU A 278 -8.08 -1.89 8.61
N THR A 279 -7.75 -0.63 8.33
CA THR A 279 -8.71 0.40 7.92
C THR A 279 -8.59 0.68 6.43
N VAL A 280 -9.70 0.62 5.70
CA VAL A 280 -9.79 1.03 4.30
C VAL A 280 -10.67 2.27 4.18
N GLY A 281 -10.14 3.33 3.59
CA GLY A 281 -10.90 4.56 3.43
C GLY A 281 -10.28 5.64 2.58
N GLY A 282 -10.71 6.89 2.80
CA GLY A 282 -10.26 8.06 2.04
C GLY A 282 -10.38 7.86 0.52
N ASN A 283 -9.26 7.96 -0.19
CA ASN A 283 -9.18 7.76 -1.65
C ASN A 283 -8.46 6.45 -2.03
N ALA A 284 -8.37 5.49 -1.11
CA ALA A 284 -7.66 4.24 -1.33
C ALA A 284 -8.30 3.38 -2.42
N VAL A 285 -7.48 2.82 -3.31
CA VAL A 285 -7.95 1.96 -4.41
C VAL A 285 -7.18 0.66 -4.47
N MET A 286 -7.90 -0.45 -4.48
CA MET A 286 -7.36 -1.77 -4.75
C MET A 286 -8.03 -2.36 -5.99
N ALA A 287 -7.26 -2.70 -7.02
CA ALA A 287 -7.83 -3.09 -8.31
C ALA A 287 -6.87 -3.92 -9.17
N SER A 288 -7.40 -4.73 -10.08
CA SER A 288 -6.64 -5.54 -11.04
C SER A 288 -5.61 -6.49 -10.39
N ASN A 289 -5.74 -6.80 -9.11
CA ASN A 289 -4.89 -7.79 -8.44
C ASN A 289 -5.39 -9.21 -8.77
N THR A 290 -4.54 -10.22 -8.58
CA THR A 290 -4.85 -11.60 -8.94
C THR A 290 -4.60 -12.54 -7.78
N ALA A 291 -5.65 -13.23 -7.32
CA ALA A 291 -5.56 -14.41 -6.48
C ALA A 291 -6.84 -15.24 -6.62
N PRO A 292 -6.79 -16.58 -6.50
CA PRO A 292 -7.98 -17.42 -6.46
C PRO A 292 -8.96 -17.07 -5.32
N GLN A 293 -8.44 -16.57 -4.20
CA GLN A 293 -9.24 -16.10 -3.07
C GLN A 293 -8.73 -14.75 -2.60
N GLY A 294 -9.64 -13.79 -2.41
CA GLY A 294 -9.30 -12.47 -1.90
C GLY A 294 -8.34 -11.76 -2.84
N SER A 295 -8.71 -11.68 -4.12
CA SER A 295 -7.88 -11.06 -5.13
C SER A 295 -7.61 -9.59 -4.80
N GLY A 296 -8.58 -8.90 -4.20
CA GLY A 296 -8.34 -7.66 -3.48
C GLY A 296 -7.77 -7.94 -2.10
N ILE A 297 -8.64 -8.29 -1.16
CA ILE A 297 -8.29 -8.55 0.23
C ILE A 297 -8.65 -9.98 0.59
N PHE A 298 -7.68 -10.75 1.10
CA PHE A 298 -7.96 -12.00 1.81
C PHE A 298 -7.99 -11.70 3.31
N ASN A 299 -9.19 -11.67 3.89
CA ASN A 299 -9.40 -11.42 5.31
C ASN A 299 -9.37 -12.75 6.08
N ASN A 300 -8.17 -13.10 6.56
CA ASN A 300 -7.88 -14.29 7.36
C ASN A 300 -7.72 -13.97 8.85
N ASN A 301 -8.54 -13.07 9.36
CA ASN A 301 -8.45 -12.79 10.77
C ASN A 301 -9.20 -13.86 11.56
N ASP A 302 -8.55 -14.49 12.53
CA ASP A 302 -9.16 -15.41 13.50
C ASP A 302 -9.25 -14.81 14.92
N GLY A 303 -8.62 -13.64 15.13
CA GLY A 303 -8.31 -13.03 16.43
C GLY A 303 -9.22 -11.90 16.91
N TYR A 304 -10.49 -11.84 16.45
CA TYR A 304 -11.46 -10.79 16.81
C TYR A 304 -11.13 -9.35 16.36
N ALA A 305 -10.09 -9.10 15.57
CA ALA A 305 -9.84 -7.76 15.02
C ALA A 305 -10.74 -7.38 13.84
N TRP A 306 -10.84 -6.08 13.58
CA TRP A 306 -11.77 -5.54 12.60
C TRP A 306 -11.06 -5.15 11.31
N LEU A 307 -11.59 -5.64 10.19
CA LEU A 307 -11.46 -4.97 8.91
C LEU A 307 -12.46 -3.80 8.93
N THR A 308 -11.95 -2.59 9.06
CA THR A 308 -12.74 -1.37 9.17
C THR A 308 -12.86 -0.67 7.82
N TRP A 309 -14.06 -0.18 7.50
CA TRP A 309 -14.33 0.62 6.31
C TRP A 309 -14.89 1.98 6.69
N GLN A 310 -14.39 3.03 6.03
CA GLN A 310 -14.87 4.40 6.20
C GLN A 310 -14.60 5.26 4.95
N GLY A 311 -15.37 6.31 4.71
CA GLY A 311 -15.09 7.24 3.61
C GLY A 311 -15.17 6.57 2.23
N GLY A 312 -14.21 6.87 1.34
CA GLY A 312 -14.29 6.53 -0.09
C GLY A 312 -13.42 5.38 -0.59
N GLY A 313 -12.77 4.64 0.30
CA GLY A 313 -11.91 3.52 -0.07
C GLY A 313 -12.67 2.42 -0.81
N LYS A 314 -12.03 1.79 -1.80
CA LYS A 314 -12.68 0.78 -2.66
C LYS A 314 -11.78 -0.39 -3.04
N VAL A 315 -12.39 -1.58 -3.08
CA VAL A 315 -11.87 -2.77 -3.75
C VAL A 315 -12.70 -2.95 -5.03
N VAL A 316 -12.07 -2.72 -6.17
CA VAL A 316 -12.74 -2.61 -7.47
C VAL A 316 -12.88 -3.98 -8.12
N PRO A 317 -14.10 -4.42 -8.48
CA PRO A 317 -14.32 -5.64 -9.25
C PRO A 317 -13.43 -5.72 -10.51
N PRO A 318 -12.94 -6.92 -10.90
CA PRO A 318 -13.30 -8.22 -10.35
C PRO A 318 -12.60 -8.55 -9.02
N ASN A 319 -11.88 -7.60 -8.40
CA ASN A 319 -11.36 -7.83 -7.06
C ASN A 319 -12.45 -7.88 -6.00
N ASP A 320 -12.23 -8.78 -5.05
CA ASP A 320 -13.12 -9.10 -3.96
C ASP A 320 -12.42 -9.01 -2.61
N VAL A 321 -13.23 -8.96 -1.55
CA VAL A 321 -12.84 -9.18 -0.17
C VAL A 321 -13.31 -10.58 0.21
N PHE A 322 -12.37 -11.52 0.31
CA PHE A 322 -12.66 -12.88 0.75
C PHE A 322 -12.68 -12.95 2.26
N MET A 323 -13.80 -13.43 2.80
CA MET A 323 -14.08 -13.51 4.23
C MET A 323 -13.83 -14.95 4.68
N ALA A 324 -12.60 -15.24 5.10
CA ALA A 324 -12.16 -16.61 5.42
C ALA A 324 -12.89 -17.20 6.64
N HIS A 325 -13.34 -16.32 7.55
CA HIS A 325 -14.05 -16.71 8.78
C HIS A 325 -15.40 -15.99 8.85
N GLY A 326 -16.49 -16.74 8.91
CA GLY A 326 -17.87 -16.19 8.89
C GLY A 326 -18.29 -15.40 10.14
N LEU A 327 -17.42 -15.29 11.14
CA LEU A 327 -17.67 -14.52 12.37
C LEU A 327 -17.02 -13.13 12.37
N ASN A 328 -16.28 -12.77 11.32
CA ASN A 328 -15.50 -11.54 11.25
C ASN A 328 -16.06 -10.58 10.19
N PRO A 329 -17.16 -9.87 10.47
CA PRO A 329 -17.74 -8.92 9.53
C PRO A 329 -16.80 -7.73 9.27
N ILE A 330 -17.02 -7.04 8.14
CA ILE A 330 -16.43 -5.73 7.91
C ILE A 330 -17.14 -4.73 8.82
N VAL A 331 -16.37 -3.99 9.60
CA VAL A 331 -16.87 -2.96 10.51
C VAL A 331 -16.96 -1.63 9.77
N LEU A 332 -18.16 -1.07 9.69
CA LEU A 332 -18.38 0.26 9.14
C LEU A 332 -18.23 1.28 10.28
N ALA A 333 -17.22 2.14 10.17
CA ALA A 333 -16.89 3.16 11.18
C ALA A 333 -17.50 4.54 10.89
N GLY A 334 -18.14 4.72 9.73
CA GLY A 334 -18.79 5.97 9.37
C GLY A 334 -19.38 5.95 7.98
N PRO A 335 -19.90 7.10 7.51
CA PRO A 335 -20.43 7.26 6.16
C PRO A 335 -19.44 6.79 5.07
N LEU A 336 -19.96 6.08 4.07
CA LEU A 336 -19.18 5.68 2.90
C LEU A 336 -19.38 6.70 1.77
N SER A 337 -18.43 7.62 1.60
CA SER A 337 -18.49 8.70 0.60
C SER A 337 -18.05 8.29 -0.81
N GLY A 338 -17.45 7.11 -0.98
CA GLY A 338 -16.93 6.65 -2.27
C GLY A 338 -18.03 6.40 -3.30
N ARG A 339 -17.79 6.79 -4.56
CA ARG A 339 -18.73 6.56 -5.65
C ARG A 339 -18.74 5.07 -6.04
N GLY A 340 -19.95 4.52 -6.18
CA GLY A 340 -20.17 3.13 -6.58
C GLY A 340 -20.05 2.13 -5.43
N PRO A 341 -19.98 0.82 -5.74
CA PRO A 341 -19.74 -0.21 -4.75
C PRO A 341 -18.40 -0.01 -4.03
N ALA A 342 -18.39 -0.25 -2.72
CA ALA A 342 -17.18 -0.24 -1.89
C ALA A 342 -16.36 -1.52 -2.09
N ALA A 343 -17.02 -2.68 -2.14
CA ALA A 343 -16.38 -3.96 -2.40
C ALA A 343 -17.39 -5.02 -2.86
N GLN A 344 -16.88 -6.06 -3.53
CA GLN A 344 -17.54 -7.34 -3.65
C GLN A 344 -17.05 -8.27 -2.53
N LEU A 345 -17.95 -8.94 -1.83
CA LEU A 345 -17.65 -9.81 -0.71
C LEU A 345 -17.77 -11.28 -1.12
N THR A 346 -16.79 -12.09 -0.77
CA THR A 346 -16.81 -13.54 -1.00
C THR A 346 -16.76 -14.27 0.35
N PRO A 347 -17.89 -14.73 0.88
CA PRO A 347 -17.91 -15.63 2.04
C PRO A 347 -17.19 -16.95 1.74
N ALA A 348 -16.40 -17.46 2.69
CA ALA A 348 -15.88 -18.83 2.61
C ALA A 348 -17.00 -19.89 2.71
N ILE A 349 -18.06 -19.57 3.45
CA ILE A 349 -19.26 -20.39 3.62
C ILE A 349 -20.47 -19.50 3.37
N TYR A 350 -21.39 -19.96 2.52
CA TYR A 350 -22.62 -19.25 2.19
C TYR A 350 -23.77 -19.73 3.08
N GLU A 351 -23.94 -19.10 4.23
CA GLU A 351 -24.99 -19.42 5.21
C GLU A 351 -25.88 -18.21 5.51
N ALA A 352 -27.20 -18.42 5.48
CA ALA A 352 -28.15 -17.37 5.79
C ALA A 352 -27.98 -16.88 7.24
N ASN A 353 -28.16 -15.57 7.45
CA ASN A 353 -27.95 -14.85 8.71
C ASN A 353 -26.49 -14.70 9.18
N GLN A 354 -25.50 -15.14 8.39
CA GLN A 354 -24.09 -14.87 8.68
C GLN A 354 -23.80 -13.37 8.65
N TRP A 355 -23.00 -12.87 9.59
CA TRP A 355 -22.60 -11.45 9.61
C TRP A 355 -21.56 -11.16 8.52
N MET A 356 -21.90 -10.24 7.63
CA MET A 356 -21.00 -9.72 6.59
C MET A 356 -20.52 -8.32 6.95
N LEU A 357 -21.42 -7.49 7.49
CA LEU A 357 -21.17 -6.12 7.91
C LEU A 357 -21.61 -5.93 9.37
N ALA A 358 -20.89 -5.09 10.10
CA ALA A 358 -21.24 -4.66 11.45
C ALA A 358 -20.96 -3.16 11.62
N ALA A 359 -21.56 -2.54 12.62
CA ALA A 359 -21.23 -1.19 13.03
C ALA A 359 -20.14 -1.21 14.11
N ALA A 360 -19.30 -0.18 14.18
CA ALA A 360 -18.26 -0.08 15.21
C ALA A 360 -18.83 -0.03 16.63
N THR A 361 -20.04 0.52 16.79
CA THR A 361 -20.79 0.51 18.05
C THR A 361 -22.24 0.11 17.82
N THR A 362 -22.92 -0.39 18.85
CA THR A 362 -24.35 -0.73 18.77
C THR A 362 -25.25 0.50 18.56
N ASN A 363 -24.74 1.70 18.84
CA ASN A 363 -25.44 2.96 18.56
C ASN A 363 -25.36 3.35 17.08
N ASP A 364 -24.41 2.77 16.34
CA ASP A 364 -24.14 3.11 14.95
C ASP A 364 -24.76 2.13 13.95
N LEU A 365 -25.66 1.23 14.37
CA LEU A 365 -26.33 0.28 13.46
C LEU A 365 -26.97 0.94 12.23
N TRP A 366 -27.31 2.23 12.33
CA TRP A 366 -27.80 3.04 11.22
C TRP A 366 -26.83 3.09 10.02
N VAL A 367 -25.51 2.99 10.26
CA VAL A 367 -24.50 3.04 9.20
C VAL A 367 -24.59 1.79 8.33
N VAL A 368 -24.77 0.62 8.94
CA VAL A 368 -24.99 -0.63 8.20
C VAL A 368 -26.29 -0.55 7.41
N SER A 369 -27.39 -0.13 8.05
CA SER A 369 -28.68 -0.03 7.37
C SER A 369 -28.69 0.96 6.20
N ASN A 370 -27.81 1.96 6.21
CA ASN A 370 -27.72 2.96 5.15
C ASN A 370 -26.74 2.60 4.03
N TYR A 371 -25.74 1.75 4.30
CA TYR A 371 -24.63 1.54 3.37
C TYR A 371 -24.41 0.07 2.97
N TYR A 372 -25.21 -0.88 3.46
CA TYR A 372 -25.11 -2.29 3.07
C TYR A 372 -25.16 -2.51 1.55
N GLY A 373 -25.94 -1.70 0.83
CA GLY A 373 -26.06 -1.77 -0.64
C GLY A 373 -24.79 -1.39 -1.41
N LYS A 374 -23.75 -0.86 -0.75
CA LYS A 374 -22.43 -0.66 -1.36
C LYS A 374 -21.59 -1.94 -1.40
N PHE A 375 -22.07 -3.03 -0.82
CA PHE A 375 -21.41 -4.31 -0.81
C PHE A 375 -22.22 -5.32 -1.62
N THR A 376 -21.58 -5.87 -2.65
CA THR A 376 -22.15 -6.98 -3.42
C THR A 376 -21.61 -8.29 -2.90
N VAL A 377 -22.26 -9.42 -3.22
CA VAL A 377 -21.77 -10.75 -2.85
C VAL A 377 -21.39 -11.50 -4.12
N THR A 378 -20.24 -12.17 -4.09
CA THR A 378 -19.82 -13.07 -5.17
C THR A 378 -20.85 -14.20 -5.33
N PRO A 379 -21.24 -14.58 -6.55
CA PRO A 379 -22.11 -15.74 -6.75
C PRO A 379 -21.46 -17.03 -6.25
N ASN A 380 -22.24 -17.86 -5.54
CA ASN A 380 -21.80 -19.20 -5.16
C ASN A 380 -21.86 -20.12 -6.39
N ALA A 381 -20.74 -20.77 -6.74
CA ALA A 381 -20.67 -21.57 -7.95
C ALA A 381 -21.65 -22.76 -7.91
N GLY A 382 -22.48 -22.90 -8.95
CA GLY A 382 -23.51 -23.94 -9.04
C GLY A 382 -24.81 -23.62 -8.29
N ASP A 383 -24.89 -22.45 -7.65
CA ASP A 383 -26.06 -21.98 -6.94
C ASP A 383 -26.83 -20.97 -7.81
N PRO A 384 -28.05 -21.32 -8.28
CA PRO A 384 -28.78 -20.44 -9.20
C PRO A 384 -29.40 -19.22 -8.51
N VAL A 385 -29.47 -19.21 -7.18
CA VAL A 385 -30.10 -18.11 -6.42
C VAL A 385 -29.00 -17.17 -5.91
N PRO A 386 -29.04 -15.87 -6.25
CA PRO A 386 -28.06 -14.91 -5.75
C PRO A 386 -28.07 -14.79 -4.22
N TRP A 387 -26.94 -14.31 -3.69
CA TRP A 387 -26.80 -13.94 -2.28
C TRP A 387 -26.65 -12.43 -2.18
N HIS A 388 -27.14 -11.88 -1.07
CA HIS A 388 -27.12 -10.46 -0.80
C HIS A 388 -26.75 -10.20 0.65
N VAL A 389 -26.41 -8.94 0.95
CA VAL A 389 -26.32 -8.44 2.33
C VAL A 389 -27.60 -7.68 2.64
N ASP A 390 -28.24 -7.97 3.77
CA ASP A 390 -29.45 -7.28 4.20
C ASP A 390 -29.16 -5.98 4.96
N VAL A 391 -30.24 -5.28 5.34
CA VAL A 391 -30.20 -4.03 6.10
C VAL A 391 -29.53 -4.14 7.48
N ASN A 392 -29.40 -5.35 8.02
CA ASN A 392 -28.72 -5.62 9.28
C ASN A 392 -27.27 -6.09 9.06
N GLY A 393 -26.77 -6.08 7.82
CA GLY A 393 -25.42 -6.53 7.48
C GLY A 393 -25.29 -8.04 7.39
N ARG A 394 -26.39 -8.79 7.24
CA ARG A 394 -26.40 -10.25 7.23
C ARG A 394 -26.56 -10.83 5.83
N LEU A 395 -25.95 -11.99 5.61
CA LEU A 395 -26.06 -12.73 4.37
C LEU A 395 -27.49 -13.30 4.22
N THR A 396 -28.12 -13.06 3.08
CA THR A 396 -29.51 -13.46 2.82
C THR A 396 -29.72 -13.90 1.37
N ARG A 397 -30.72 -14.76 1.15
CA ARG A 397 -31.24 -15.14 -0.17
C ARG A 397 -32.33 -14.20 -0.67
N GLN A 398 -32.94 -13.50 0.27
CA GLN A 398 -33.96 -12.54 -0.06
C GLN A 398 -33.26 -11.33 -0.64
N ASP A 399 -33.53 -11.03 -1.91
CA ASP A 399 -33.05 -9.80 -2.51
C ASP A 399 -33.58 -8.62 -1.68
N PRO A 400 -32.70 -7.81 -1.05
CA PRO A 400 -33.12 -6.62 -0.32
C PRO A 400 -33.88 -5.65 -1.21
N ALA A 401 -33.69 -5.73 -2.54
CA ALA A 401 -34.52 -5.02 -3.48
C ALA A 401 -35.95 -5.59 -3.46
N GLU A 402 -36.14 -6.91 -3.53
CA GLU A 402 -37.46 -7.54 -3.59
C GLU A 402 -38.28 -7.44 -2.29
N LEU A 403 -37.67 -7.07 -1.15
CA LEU A 403 -38.40 -6.77 0.08
C LEU A 403 -39.28 -5.53 -0.12
N PRO A 404 -40.61 -5.67 -0.25
CA PRO A 404 -41.45 -4.50 -0.34
C PRO A 404 -41.43 -3.82 1.03
N ALA A 405 -40.88 -2.61 1.12
CA ALA A 405 -41.75 -1.62 1.71
C ALA A 405 -42.90 -1.52 0.71
N ALA A 406 -44.11 -1.91 1.10
CA ALA A 406 -45.25 -1.59 0.27
C ALA A 406 -45.23 -0.07 0.03
N ILE A 407 -44.82 0.35 -1.17
CA ILE A 407 -45.36 1.54 -1.76
C ILE A 407 -46.79 1.12 -2.14
N GLY A 408 -47.65 1.03 -1.12
CA GLY A 408 -49.06 1.31 -1.37
C GLY A 408 -49.05 2.65 -2.08
N ALA A 409 -49.60 2.67 -3.30
CA ALA A 409 -49.59 3.78 -4.23
C ALA A 409 -49.39 5.12 -3.50
N VAL A 410 -48.34 5.88 -3.84
CA VAL A 410 -48.25 7.26 -3.37
C VAL A 410 -49.49 7.95 -3.92
N ALA A 411 -50.53 8.06 -3.10
CA ALA A 411 -51.75 8.74 -3.46
C ALA A 411 -51.36 10.17 -3.81
N ALA A 412 -51.89 10.69 -4.91
CA ALA A 412 -51.68 12.08 -5.31
C ALA A 412 -51.99 12.99 -4.12
N GLY A 413 -50.95 13.55 -3.49
CA GLY A 413 -51.07 14.39 -2.30
C GLY A 413 -50.16 14.06 -1.12
N GLU A 414 -49.49 12.91 -1.06
CA GLU A 414 -48.52 12.66 0.02
C GLU A 414 -47.11 13.16 -0.33
N ALA A 415 -46.65 14.18 0.40
CA ALA A 415 -45.24 14.58 0.44
C ALA A 415 -44.43 13.55 1.25
N GLY A 416 -43.37 12.96 0.67
CA GLY A 416 -42.59 11.98 1.44
C GLY A 416 -41.42 11.26 0.76
N LEU A 417 -41.04 11.61 -0.48
CA LEU A 417 -39.82 11.10 -1.09
C LEU A 417 -38.72 12.16 -0.93
N GLU A 418 -37.66 11.84 -0.20
CA GLU A 418 -36.48 12.70 -0.10
C GLU A 418 -35.47 12.19 -1.13
N LEU A 419 -35.35 12.93 -2.23
CA LEU A 419 -34.31 12.76 -3.22
C LEU A 419 -33.22 13.75 -2.90
N ASP A 420 -32.02 13.24 -2.67
CA ASP A 420 -30.86 14.07 -2.43
C ASP A 420 -29.74 13.59 -3.36
N VAL A 421 -29.06 14.56 -3.97
CA VAL A 421 -27.92 14.30 -4.84
C VAL A 421 -26.71 14.40 -3.95
N GLU A 422 -25.88 13.35 -3.88
CA GLU A 422 -24.56 13.50 -3.27
C GLU A 422 -23.82 14.59 -4.09
N PRO A 423 -23.45 15.74 -3.50
CA PRO A 423 -23.05 16.93 -4.25
C PRO A 423 -21.78 16.77 -5.11
N ASP A 424 -21.08 15.65 -4.98
CA ASP A 424 -19.82 15.39 -5.66
C ASP A 424 -19.94 14.22 -6.65
N TYR A 425 -19.92 14.56 -7.94
CA TYR A 425 -19.55 13.76 -9.12
C TYR A 425 -20.62 13.13 -10.06
N VAL A 426 -20.38 13.43 -11.35
CA VAL A 426 -21.12 13.10 -12.58
C VAL A 426 -20.23 12.25 -13.53
N ALA A 427 -20.88 11.39 -14.33
CA ALA A 427 -20.44 10.63 -15.54
C ALA A 427 -19.48 9.44 -15.33
N TRP A 428 -19.51 8.29 -16.02
CA TRP A 428 -20.32 7.57 -17.04
C TRP A 428 -19.86 6.07 -16.91
N ASP A 429 -20.63 4.99 -17.12
CA ASP A 429 -21.27 4.49 -18.34
C ASP A 429 -22.60 3.78 -18.03
N GLY A 430 -23.55 3.81 -18.97
CA GLY A 430 -24.94 3.43 -18.76
C GLY A 430 -25.31 1.97 -19.02
N VAL A 431 -26.23 1.47 -18.19
CA VAL A 431 -27.66 1.16 -18.44
C VAL A 431 -28.32 1.17 -17.04
N LEU A 432 -29.53 1.75 -16.88
CA LEU A 432 -30.29 1.65 -15.61
C LEU A 432 -31.62 0.93 -15.84
N ASP A 433 -31.77 -0.23 -15.20
CA ASP A 433 -33.06 -0.77 -14.79
C ASP A 433 -33.52 -0.04 -13.52
N VAL A 434 -34.66 0.63 -13.57
CA VAL A 434 -35.29 1.21 -12.38
C VAL A 434 -35.85 0.05 -11.56
N ALA A 435 -35.03 -0.54 -10.69
CA ALA A 435 -35.52 -1.51 -9.72
C ALA A 435 -36.59 -0.83 -8.86
N THR A 436 -37.77 -1.43 -8.85
CA THR A 436 -39.02 -1.02 -8.17
C THR A 436 -38.95 -0.99 -6.64
N ASN A 437 -37.76 -0.82 -6.08
CA ASN A 437 -37.37 -1.50 -4.86
C ASN A 437 -36.63 -0.54 -3.92
N LEU A 438 -37.39 0.32 -3.25
CA LEU A 438 -36.96 1.04 -2.03
C LEU A 438 -37.46 0.25 -0.82
N ALA A 439 -36.58 -0.53 -0.18
CA ALA A 439 -36.90 -1.28 1.03
C ALA A 439 -36.38 -0.56 2.29
N GLY A 440 -37.30 -0.14 3.17
CA GLY A 440 -36.97 0.40 4.51
C GLY A 440 -36.39 1.82 4.55
N ARG A 441 -35.86 2.23 5.72
CA ARG A 441 -35.20 3.54 5.94
C ARG A 441 -33.80 3.65 5.29
N ALA A 442 -33.44 2.69 4.43
CA ALA A 442 -32.13 2.57 3.80
C ALA A 442 -32.00 3.45 2.55
N TRP A 443 -30.78 3.90 2.26
CA TRP A 443 -30.46 4.56 0.99
C TRP A 443 -30.15 3.50 -0.08
N ASN A 444 -30.96 3.42 -1.13
CA ASN A 444 -30.63 2.66 -2.33
C ASN A 444 -29.82 3.57 -3.28
N PHE A 445 -28.65 3.09 -3.72
CA PHE A 445 -27.74 3.85 -4.58
C PHE A 445 -27.90 3.36 -6.02
N GLN A 446 -28.56 4.16 -6.86
CA GLN A 446 -28.83 3.83 -8.27
C GLN A 446 -28.22 4.88 -9.20
N PRO A 447 -27.66 4.47 -10.36
CA PRO A 447 -27.19 5.42 -11.37
C PRO A 447 -28.35 6.06 -12.16
N LEU A 448 -28.68 7.35 -11.97
CA LEU A 448 -29.68 8.10 -12.76
C LEU A 448 -29.03 9.22 -13.59
N PRO A 449 -29.65 9.76 -14.66
CA PRO A 449 -29.10 10.93 -15.38
C PRO A 449 -29.11 12.21 -14.52
N THR A 450 -28.14 13.11 -14.71
CA THR A 450 -27.92 14.31 -13.89
C THR A 450 -29.02 15.35 -13.96
N ASN A 451 -29.88 15.24 -14.97
CA ASN A 451 -31.09 16.03 -15.09
C ASN A 451 -32.34 15.21 -14.75
N ALA A 452 -32.21 14.11 -14.02
CA ALA A 452 -33.32 13.45 -13.38
C ALA A 452 -33.90 14.38 -12.31
N TYR A 453 -35.18 14.72 -12.44
CA TYR A 453 -35.91 15.52 -11.47
C TYR A 453 -37.27 14.89 -11.14
N VAL A 454 -37.76 15.21 -9.94
CA VAL A 454 -39.04 14.74 -9.44
C VAL A 454 -40.15 15.46 -10.19
N VAL A 455 -41.04 14.73 -10.85
CA VAL A 455 -42.32 15.30 -11.30
C VAL A 455 -43.39 15.08 -10.23
N SER A 456 -44.49 15.84 -10.33
CA SER A 456 -45.68 15.60 -9.52
C SER A 456 -46.09 14.13 -9.60
N ASN A 457 -46.44 13.54 -8.44
CA ASN A 457 -46.80 12.13 -8.26
C ASN A 457 -45.64 11.11 -8.20
N GLY A 458 -44.43 11.54 -7.84
CA GLY A 458 -43.35 10.60 -7.47
C GLY A 458 -42.76 9.82 -8.65
N GLN A 459 -43.03 10.25 -9.88
CA GLN A 459 -42.33 9.77 -11.06
C GLN A 459 -41.04 10.57 -11.24
N ILE A 460 -40.00 9.91 -11.78
CA ILE A 460 -38.72 10.57 -12.11
C ILE A 460 -38.71 10.75 -13.63
N ALA A 461 -38.67 12.01 -14.08
CA ALA A 461 -38.52 12.33 -15.49
C ALA A 461 -37.03 12.30 -15.84
N VAL A 462 -36.70 11.62 -16.94
CA VAL A 462 -35.34 11.47 -17.43
C VAL A 462 -35.28 11.97 -18.87
N THR A 463 -34.40 12.91 -19.14
CA THR A 463 -34.14 13.42 -20.50
C THR A 463 -33.04 12.57 -21.14
N ALA A 464 -33.29 12.12 -22.37
CA ALA A 464 -32.55 11.03 -23.03
C ALA A 464 -31.05 11.28 -23.27
N ASP A 465 -30.56 12.51 -23.10
CA ASP A 465 -29.25 12.95 -23.60
C ASP A 465 -28.29 13.48 -22.51
N ALA A 466 -28.46 13.09 -21.23
CA ALA A 466 -27.66 13.61 -20.12
C ALA A 466 -26.78 12.58 -19.39
N PRO A 467 -25.65 13.03 -18.79
CA PRO A 467 -24.71 12.13 -18.12
C PRO A 467 -25.29 11.47 -16.85
N LEU A 468 -24.78 10.30 -16.44
CA LEU A 468 -25.25 9.55 -15.25
C LEU A 468 -24.56 10.01 -13.95
N GLY A 469 -25.31 10.13 -12.85
CA GLY A 469 -24.88 10.33 -11.46
C GLY A 469 -25.46 9.25 -10.53
N ILE A 470 -24.87 9.03 -9.35
CA ILE A 470 -25.44 8.11 -8.35
C ILE A 470 -26.35 8.90 -7.41
N TYR A 471 -27.60 8.50 -7.33
CA TYR A 471 -28.59 9.14 -6.48
C TYR A 471 -28.87 8.27 -5.27
N ARG A 472 -29.06 8.92 -4.13
CA ARG A 472 -29.53 8.29 -2.91
C ARG A 472 -31.05 8.53 -2.80
N MET A 473 -31.81 7.47 -2.62
CA MET A 473 -33.26 7.54 -2.46
C MET A 473 -33.68 6.96 -1.11
N ARG A 474 -34.55 7.68 -0.36
CA ARG A 474 -35.26 7.14 0.82
C ARG A 474 -36.67 7.72 0.93
N ARG A 475 -37.58 6.97 1.56
CA ARG A 475 -38.91 7.47 1.99
C ARG A 475 -38.78 8.08 3.39
N LYS A 476 -39.40 9.25 3.64
CA LYS A 476 -39.49 9.83 4.99
C LYS A 476 -40.38 9.00 5.91
#